data_AF-A0A949GUR2-F1
#
_entry.id   AF-A0A949GUR2-F1
#
_cell.length_a   1.000
_cell.length_b   1.000
_cell.length_c   1.000
_cell.angle_alpha   90.00
_cell.angle_beta   90.00
_cell.angle_gamma   90.00
#
_symmetry.space_group_name_H-M   'P 1'
#
loop_
_entity.id
_entity.type
_entity.pdbx_description
1 polymer ?
#
loop_
_entity_poly.entity_id
_entity_poly.type
_entity_poly.pdbx_seq_one_letter_code
_entity_poly.pdbx_strand_id
1 'polypeptide(L)'
;MSDDTQQTDDQGGMPQMPKIPMGPDGMPDFSKIDTSMLPPMAPEDRALAERVLNLYRDIDASLKTMQLEPDDRKKVEQNLMEAISADLLMRLGEKMTDDDKGELMQMAQDSNGQPDLKEVAAFFKDRFEQKDLIQALAAATETVLTEFAESMKNNTEASQ
;
A
#
# COMPACT_ATOMS: atom_id res chain seq x y z
N MET A 1 -9.69 -39.31 24.48
CA MET A 1 -10.44 -38.17 25.05
C MET A 1 -9.53 -36.97 24.87
N SER A 2 -9.88 -36.10 23.93
CA SER A 2 -9.09 -34.95 23.53
C SER A 2 -9.53 -33.75 24.37
N ASP A 3 -8.60 -33.15 25.10
CA ASP A 3 -8.82 -31.91 25.85
C ASP A 3 -8.48 -30.74 24.92
N ASP A 4 -9.53 -30.10 24.40
CA ASP A 4 -9.50 -28.82 23.70
C ASP A 4 -9.38 -27.70 24.73
N THR A 5 -8.19 -27.15 24.90
CA THR A 5 -8.03 -25.85 25.59
C THR A 5 -7.75 -24.79 24.54
N GLN A 6 -8.83 -24.12 24.12
CA GLN A 6 -8.77 -22.87 23.36
C GLN A 6 -8.02 -21.82 24.18
N GLN A 7 -6.79 -21.52 23.79
CA GLN A 7 -6.12 -20.27 24.16
C GLN A 7 -6.75 -19.15 23.34
N THR A 8 -7.63 -18.39 23.99
CA THR A 8 -8.06 -17.07 23.53
C THR A 8 -6.88 -16.11 23.69
N ASP A 9 -6.23 -15.77 22.57
CA ASP A 9 -5.28 -14.66 22.47
C ASP A 9 -6.02 -13.33 22.68
N ASP A 10 -6.03 -12.88 23.94
CA ASP A 10 -6.29 -11.50 24.33
C ASP A 10 -5.03 -10.67 23.99
N GLN A 11 -4.98 -10.15 22.75
CA GLN A 11 -4.00 -9.14 22.38
C GLN A 11 -4.67 -7.76 22.35
N GLY A 12 -4.17 -6.88 23.21
CA GLY A 12 -4.70 -5.55 23.44
C GLY A 12 -4.88 -4.72 22.17
N GLY A 13 -6.11 -4.26 21.96
CA GLY A 13 -6.46 -2.88 21.62
C GLY A 13 -5.83 -2.23 20.38
N MET A 14 -5.24 -2.96 19.44
CA MET A 14 -4.94 -2.40 18.12
C MET A 14 -6.18 -2.55 17.22
N PRO A 15 -6.60 -1.50 16.48
CA PRO A 15 -7.61 -1.67 15.44
C PRO A 15 -7.07 -2.70 14.44
N GLN A 16 -7.72 -3.87 14.38
CA GLN A 16 -7.37 -4.89 13.39
C GLN A 16 -7.60 -4.28 12.01
N MET A 17 -6.51 -4.03 11.27
CA MET A 17 -6.63 -3.69 9.86
C MET A 17 -7.36 -4.84 9.14
N PRO A 18 -8.31 -4.55 8.24
CA PRO A 18 -9.00 -5.59 7.50
C PRO A 18 -7.99 -6.49 6.79
N LYS A 19 -8.04 -7.80 7.08
CA LYS A 19 -7.14 -8.77 6.44
C LYS A 19 -7.48 -8.83 4.95
N ILE A 20 -6.51 -8.49 4.10
CA ILE A 20 -6.70 -8.60 2.65
C ILE A 20 -6.81 -10.09 2.31
N PRO A 21 -7.92 -10.54 1.68
CA PRO A 21 -8.10 -11.94 1.30
C PRO A 21 -7.02 -12.36 0.31
N MET A 22 -6.54 -13.59 0.41
CA MET A 22 -5.61 -14.15 -0.57
C MET A 22 -6.40 -14.89 -1.66
N GLY A 23 -6.01 -14.68 -2.91
CA GLY A 23 -6.47 -15.39 -4.09
C GLY A 23 -5.88 -16.81 -4.20
N PRO A 24 -6.42 -17.63 -5.12
CA PRO A 24 -5.94 -19.00 -5.35
C PRO A 24 -4.51 -19.08 -5.90
N ASP A 25 -4.00 -17.96 -6.41
CA ASP A 25 -2.63 -17.72 -6.87
C ASP A 25 -1.67 -17.34 -5.72
N GLY A 26 -2.18 -17.23 -4.49
CA GLY A 26 -1.38 -16.80 -3.34
C GLY A 26 -1.06 -15.31 -3.37
N MET A 27 -1.84 -14.51 -4.12
CA MET A 27 -1.71 -13.05 -4.21
C MET A 27 -2.87 -12.35 -3.51
N PRO A 28 -2.74 -11.08 -3.08
CA PRO A 28 -3.85 -10.34 -2.48
C PRO A 28 -5.01 -10.15 -3.48
N ASP A 29 -6.24 -10.48 -3.07
CA ASP A 29 -7.46 -10.37 -3.86
C ASP A 29 -8.29 -9.17 -3.40
N PHE A 30 -7.95 -8.00 -3.92
CA PHE A 30 -8.58 -6.72 -3.57
C PHE A 30 -10.07 -6.65 -3.94
N SER A 31 -10.51 -7.49 -4.88
CA SER A 31 -11.93 -7.62 -5.24
C SER A 31 -12.81 -8.12 -4.09
N LYS A 32 -12.21 -8.80 -3.10
CA LYS A 32 -12.90 -9.36 -1.94
C LYS A 32 -12.79 -8.52 -0.67
N ILE A 33 -12.12 -7.37 -0.73
CA ILE A 33 -12.07 -6.46 0.43
C ILE A 33 -13.45 -5.86 0.65
N ASP A 34 -14.01 -6.04 1.84
CA ASP A 34 -15.25 -5.36 2.25
C ASP A 34 -14.90 -4.00 2.86
N THR A 35 -15.27 -2.92 2.15
CA THR A 35 -15.02 -1.54 2.59
C THR A 35 -15.83 -1.16 3.84
N SER A 36 -16.88 -1.93 4.18
CA SER A 36 -17.62 -1.75 5.43
C SER A 36 -16.83 -2.19 6.67
N MET A 37 -15.75 -2.95 6.48
CA MET A 37 -14.83 -3.38 7.56
C MET A 37 -13.65 -2.44 7.75
N LEU A 38 -13.61 -1.30 7.05
CA LEU A 38 -12.63 -0.26 7.35
C LEU A 38 -12.84 0.26 8.79
N PRO A 39 -11.75 0.52 9.54
CA PRO A 39 -11.86 1.03 10.90
C PRO A 39 -12.60 2.38 10.91
N PRO A 40 -13.26 2.73 12.02
CA PRO A 40 -13.92 4.02 12.14
C PRO A 40 -12.90 5.15 11.94
N MET A 41 -13.12 5.96 10.91
CA MET A 41 -12.24 7.05 10.47
C MET A 41 -13.08 8.27 10.07
N ALA A 42 -12.45 9.43 9.94
CA ALA A 42 -13.15 10.64 9.52
C ALA A 42 -13.77 10.44 8.12
N PRO A 43 -14.90 11.10 7.80
CA PRO A 43 -15.55 10.92 6.50
C PRO A 43 -14.62 11.16 5.31
N GLU A 44 -13.72 12.15 5.39
CA GLU A 44 -12.72 12.43 4.37
C GLU A 44 -11.71 11.28 4.21
N ASP A 45 -11.25 10.68 5.31
CA ASP A 45 -10.28 9.58 5.31
C ASP A 45 -10.93 8.31 4.74
N ARG A 46 -12.22 8.10 5.05
CA ARG A 46 -13.01 7.00 4.49
C ARG A 46 -13.14 7.13 2.97
N ALA A 47 -13.45 8.32 2.47
CA ALA A 47 -13.55 8.55 1.04
C ALA A 47 -12.22 8.31 0.32
N LEU A 48 -11.10 8.72 0.93
CA LEU A 48 -9.76 8.42 0.43
C LEU A 48 -9.46 6.91 0.43
N ALA A 49 -9.74 6.21 1.52
CA ALA A 49 -9.53 4.77 1.63
C ALA A 49 -10.37 3.98 0.61
N GLU A 50 -11.64 4.33 0.44
CA GLU A 50 -12.53 3.71 -0.56
C GLU A 50 -12.03 3.96 -2.00
N ARG A 51 -11.53 5.17 -2.28
CA ARG A 51 -10.96 5.51 -3.59
C ARG A 51 -9.70 4.69 -3.90
N VAL A 52 -8.79 4.59 -2.95
CA VAL A 52 -7.57 3.75 -3.06
C VAL A 52 -7.93 2.29 -3.30
N LEU A 53 -8.88 1.75 -2.54
CA LEU A 53 -9.34 0.37 -2.70
C LEU A 53 -9.94 0.11 -4.08
N ASN A 54 -10.71 1.05 -4.61
CA ASN A 54 -11.26 0.92 -5.96
C ASN A 54 -10.17 0.91 -7.04
N LEU A 55 -9.13 1.74 -6.91
CA LEU A 55 -8.01 1.71 -7.85
C LEU A 55 -7.25 0.38 -7.82
N TYR A 56 -6.99 -0.18 -6.63
CA TYR A 56 -6.39 -1.52 -6.51
C TYR A 56 -7.28 -2.61 -7.15
N ARG A 57 -8.60 -2.50 -7.05
CA ARG A 57 -9.54 -3.40 -7.74
C ARG A 57 -9.48 -3.26 -9.25
N ASP A 58 -9.38 -2.04 -9.77
CA ASP A 58 -9.28 -1.78 -11.22
C ASP A 58 -7.98 -2.34 -11.80
N ILE A 59 -6.89 -2.28 -11.03
CA ILE A 59 -5.62 -2.93 -11.40
C ILE A 59 -5.71 -4.44 -11.35
N ASP A 60 -6.23 -5.02 -10.27
CA ASP A 60 -6.40 -6.46 -10.19
C ASP A 60 -7.28 -6.99 -11.35
N ALA A 61 -8.34 -6.26 -11.70
CA ALA A 61 -9.13 -6.54 -12.89
C ALA A 61 -8.31 -6.44 -14.19
N SER A 62 -7.50 -5.38 -14.35
CA SER A 62 -6.64 -5.18 -15.53
C SER A 62 -5.54 -6.24 -15.64
N LEU A 63 -4.91 -6.65 -14.54
CA LEU A 63 -3.91 -7.71 -14.53
C LEU A 63 -4.54 -9.07 -14.85
N LYS A 64 -5.76 -9.34 -14.33
CA LYS A 64 -6.53 -10.55 -14.66
C LYS A 64 -6.89 -10.64 -16.14
N THR A 65 -7.17 -9.52 -16.82
CA THR A 65 -7.47 -9.54 -18.27
C THR A 65 -6.24 -9.80 -19.13
N MET A 66 -5.04 -9.45 -18.66
CA MET A 66 -3.79 -9.64 -19.40
C MET A 66 -3.28 -11.08 -19.43
N GLN A 67 -3.87 -12.00 -18.65
CA GLN A 67 -3.46 -13.41 -18.56
C GLN A 67 -1.94 -13.57 -18.37
N LEU A 68 -1.33 -12.71 -17.56
CA LEU A 68 0.10 -12.78 -17.27
C LEU A 68 0.44 -14.07 -16.53
N GLU A 69 1.61 -14.63 -16.85
CA GLU A 69 2.18 -15.72 -16.07
C GLU A 69 2.46 -15.25 -14.62
N PRO A 70 2.35 -16.13 -13.61
CA PRO A 70 2.44 -15.74 -12.20
C PRO A 70 3.70 -14.94 -11.82
N ASP A 71 4.84 -15.28 -12.42
CA ASP A 71 6.11 -14.60 -12.14
C ASP A 71 6.16 -13.19 -12.73
N ASP A 72 5.56 -12.98 -13.91
CA ASP A 72 5.51 -11.66 -14.53
C ASP A 72 4.46 -10.78 -13.85
N ARG A 73 3.35 -11.35 -13.40
CA ARG A 73 2.39 -10.64 -12.53
C ARG A 73 3.06 -10.16 -11.24
N LYS A 74 3.84 -11.00 -10.57
CA LYS A 74 4.60 -10.60 -9.36
C LYS A 74 5.56 -9.45 -9.62
N LYS A 75 6.27 -9.45 -10.75
CA LYS A 75 7.16 -8.34 -11.13
C LYS A 75 6.39 -7.05 -11.35
N VAL A 76 5.24 -7.10 -12.05
CA VAL A 76 4.41 -5.92 -12.28
C VAL A 76 3.89 -5.36 -10.95
N GLU A 77 3.42 -6.22 -10.05
CA GLU A 77 2.97 -5.79 -8.72
C GLU A 77 4.10 -5.22 -7.86
N GLN A 78 5.29 -5.83 -7.91
CA GLN A 78 6.47 -5.29 -7.22
C GLN A 78 6.83 -3.90 -7.77
N ASN A 79 6.89 -3.74 -9.09
CA ASN A 79 7.19 -2.45 -9.72
C ASN A 79 6.14 -1.39 -9.35
N LEU A 80 4.85 -1.76 -9.28
CA LEU A 80 3.78 -0.87 -8.82
C LEU A 80 4.00 -0.44 -7.38
N MET A 81 4.30 -1.38 -6.48
CA MET A 81 4.54 -1.07 -5.07
C MET A 81 5.79 -0.20 -4.87
N GLU A 82 6.84 -0.43 -5.64
CA GLU A 82 8.05 0.40 -5.64
C GLU A 82 7.75 1.83 -6.12
N ALA A 83 6.97 1.98 -7.20
CA ALA A 83 6.56 3.29 -7.71
C ALA A 83 5.68 4.05 -6.71
N ILE A 84 4.71 3.39 -6.08
CA ILE A 84 3.87 4.01 -5.03
C ILE A 84 4.73 4.46 -3.85
N SER A 85 5.68 3.62 -3.44
CA SER A 85 6.58 3.93 -2.33
C SER A 85 7.49 5.12 -2.67
N ALA A 86 8.01 5.19 -3.89
CA ALA A 86 8.84 6.30 -4.35
C ALA A 86 8.06 7.63 -4.39
N ASP A 87 6.83 7.64 -4.93
CA ASP A 87 6.00 8.84 -4.97
C ASP A 87 5.56 9.27 -3.56
N LEU A 88 5.25 8.32 -2.69
CA LEU A 88 4.96 8.58 -1.27
C LEU A 88 6.15 9.25 -0.58
N LEU A 89 7.35 8.69 -0.72
CA LEU A 89 8.57 9.24 -0.12
C LEU A 89 8.89 10.63 -0.69
N MET A 90 8.66 10.86 -1.98
CA MET A 90 8.85 12.18 -2.59
C MET A 90 7.89 13.21 -1.98
N ARG A 91 6.59 12.90 -1.88
CA ARG A 91 5.58 13.80 -1.30
C ARG A 91 5.80 14.09 0.17
N LEU A 92 6.16 13.07 0.95
CA LEU A 92 6.50 13.26 2.35
C LEU A 92 7.79 14.08 2.46
N GLY A 93 8.80 13.77 1.64
CA GLY A 93 10.07 14.49 1.56
C GLY A 93 9.93 15.98 1.25
N GLU A 94 8.96 16.39 0.42
CA GLU A 94 8.66 17.80 0.15
C GLU A 94 8.18 18.56 1.39
N LYS A 95 7.52 17.85 2.32
CA LYS A 95 7.01 18.41 3.58
C LYS A 95 8.03 18.32 4.72
N MET A 96 9.14 17.62 4.53
CA MET A 96 10.20 17.42 5.53
C MET A 96 11.18 18.59 5.56
N THR A 97 11.72 18.86 6.75
CA THR A 97 12.87 19.77 6.89
C THR A 97 14.15 19.14 6.35
N ASP A 98 15.18 19.94 6.09
CA ASP A 98 16.47 19.41 5.64
C ASP A 98 17.17 18.57 6.73
N ASP A 99 16.91 18.87 8.01
CA ASP A 99 17.37 18.06 9.14
C ASP A 99 16.70 16.69 9.14
N ASP A 100 15.37 16.63 8.94
CA ASP A 100 14.62 15.37 8.85
C ASP A 100 15.09 14.50 7.67
N LYS A 101 15.42 15.13 6.53
CA LYS A 101 15.99 14.42 5.36
C LYS A 101 17.38 13.87 5.68
N GLY A 102 18.17 14.62 6.43
CA GLY A 102 19.46 14.19 6.94
C GLY A 102 19.34 12.94 7.83
N GLU A 103 18.35 12.91 8.73
CA GLU A 103 18.06 11.75 9.57
C GLU A 103 17.68 10.52 8.74
N LEU A 104 16.80 10.65 7.74
CA LEU A 104 16.47 9.54 6.82
C LEU A 104 17.67 9.02 6.03
N MET A 105 18.51 9.94 5.53
CA MET A 105 19.74 9.57 4.83
C MET A 105 20.71 8.84 5.75
N GLN A 106 20.83 9.27 7.01
CA GLN A 106 21.66 8.61 8.01
C GLN A 106 21.15 7.21 8.32
N MET A 107 19.83 7.03 8.52
CA MET A 107 19.22 5.72 8.71
C MET A 107 19.49 4.78 7.52
N ALA A 108 19.44 5.28 6.29
CA ALA A 108 19.77 4.51 5.11
C ALA A 108 21.26 4.13 5.06
N GLN A 109 22.17 5.03 5.46
CA GLN A 109 23.61 4.76 5.51
C GLN A 109 23.98 3.74 6.59
N ASP A 110 23.43 3.90 7.79
CA ASP A 110 23.70 3.02 8.94
C ASP A 110 23.21 1.59 8.67
N SER A 111 22.23 1.45 7.78
CA SER A 111 21.65 0.17 7.40
C SER A 111 22.23 -0.40 6.09
N ASN A 112 23.35 0.12 5.58
CA ASN A 112 23.95 -0.29 4.30
C ASN A 112 22.94 -0.28 3.11
N GLY A 113 22.00 0.67 3.10
CA GLY A 113 20.96 0.78 2.08
C GLY A 113 19.75 -0.15 2.26
N GLN A 114 19.67 -0.88 3.38
CA GLN A 114 18.50 -1.68 3.76
C GLN A 114 17.93 -1.25 5.11
N PRO A 115 17.34 -0.04 5.20
CA PRO A 115 16.80 0.47 6.45
C PRO A 115 15.68 -0.43 7.00
N ASP A 116 15.61 -0.57 8.33
CA ASP A 116 14.52 -1.29 8.98
C ASP A 116 13.20 -0.55 8.70
N LEU A 117 12.27 -1.23 8.03
CA LEU A 117 10.96 -0.69 7.70
C LEU A 117 10.17 -0.27 8.94
N LYS A 118 10.43 -0.88 10.11
CA LYS A 118 9.81 -0.46 11.37
C LYS A 118 10.35 0.89 11.84
N GLU A 119 11.65 1.11 11.71
CA GLU A 119 12.28 2.38 12.08
C GLU A 119 11.87 3.49 11.13
N VAL A 120 11.83 3.22 9.83
CA VAL A 120 11.33 4.17 8.82
C VAL A 120 9.84 4.49 9.06
N ALA A 121 9.02 3.49 9.39
CA ALA A 121 7.61 3.73 9.71
C ALA A 121 7.43 4.55 11.00
N ALA A 122 8.25 4.29 12.04
CA ALA A 122 8.25 5.07 13.27
C ALA A 122 8.65 6.53 13.01
N PHE A 123 9.69 6.74 12.21
CA PHE A 123 10.15 8.06 11.80
C PHE A 123 9.02 8.89 11.18
N PHE A 124 8.32 8.35 10.19
CA PHE A 124 7.22 9.07 9.54
C PHE A 124 6.04 9.31 10.49
N LYS A 125 5.74 8.37 11.37
CA LYS A 125 4.66 8.50 12.37
C LYS A 125 4.93 9.61 13.39
N ASP A 126 6.19 9.84 13.73
CA ASP A 126 6.58 10.86 14.71
C ASP A 126 6.68 12.27 14.11
N ARG A 127 6.69 12.39 12.77
CA ARG A 127 6.83 13.67 12.04
C ARG A 127 5.57 14.14 11.36
N PHE A 128 4.67 13.22 11.02
CA PHE A 128 3.43 13.52 10.32
C PHE A 128 2.23 13.10 11.13
N GLU A 129 1.16 13.91 11.04
CA GLU A 129 -0.13 13.47 11.52
C GLU A 129 -0.62 12.27 10.70
N GLN A 130 -1.35 11.36 11.34
CA GLN A 130 -1.88 10.16 10.68
C GLN A 130 -2.70 10.51 9.43
N LYS A 131 -3.44 11.62 9.47
CA LYS A 131 -4.23 12.12 8.34
C LYS A 131 -3.35 12.49 7.14
N ASP A 132 -2.23 13.18 7.37
CA ASP A 132 -1.28 13.54 6.32
C ASP A 132 -0.64 12.32 5.69
N LEU A 133 -0.30 11.30 6.49
CA LEU A 133 0.24 10.04 6.01
C LEU A 133 -0.76 9.27 5.13
N ILE A 134 -2.01 9.17 5.57
CA ILE A 134 -3.09 8.52 4.80
C ILE A 134 -3.34 9.28 3.50
N GLN A 135 -3.39 10.62 3.56
CA GLN A 135 -3.63 11.44 2.38
C GLN A 135 -2.47 11.36 1.38
N ALA A 136 -1.22 11.37 1.84
CA ALA A 136 -0.05 11.22 0.99
C ALA A 136 0.02 9.83 0.35
N LEU A 137 -0.25 8.76 1.12
CA LEU A 137 -0.32 7.39 0.61
C LEU A 137 -1.41 7.24 -0.45
N ALA A 138 -2.59 7.80 -0.19
CA ALA A 138 -3.70 7.75 -1.12
C ALA A 138 -3.40 8.52 -2.41
N ALA A 139 -2.81 9.71 -2.31
CA ALA A 139 -2.41 10.50 -3.48
C ALA A 139 -1.30 9.82 -4.29
N ALA A 140 -0.33 9.21 -3.62
CA ALA A 140 0.75 8.47 -4.27
C ALA A 140 0.24 7.23 -5.01
N THR A 141 -0.62 6.47 -4.32
CA THR A 141 -1.30 5.33 -4.91
C THR A 141 -2.12 5.78 -6.12
N GLU A 142 -2.96 6.81 -5.97
CA GLU A 142 -3.79 7.30 -7.08
C GLU A 142 -2.97 7.73 -8.30
N THR A 143 -1.88 8.44 -8.09
CA THR A 143 -1.02 8.91 -9.19
C THR A 143 -0.44 7.73 -9.97
N VAL A 144 0.24 6.81 -9.27
CA VAL A 144 0.89 5.66 -9.91
C VAL A 144 -0.12 4.73 -10.55
N LEU A 145 -1.25 4.47 -9.89
CA LEU A 145 -2.27 3.57 -10.41
C LEU A 145 -2.99 4.15 -11.63
N THR A 146 -3.23 5.46 -11.65
CA THR A 146 -3.79 6.16 -12.82
C THR A 146 -2.81 6.12 -13.99
N GLU A 147 -1.55 6.47 -13.77
CA GLU A 147 -0.50 6.44 -14.80
C GLU A 147 -0.31 5.03 -15.37
N PHE A 148 -0.36 4.01 -14.52
CA PHE A 148 -0.30 2.62 -14.95
C PHE A 148 -1.50 2.24 -15.82
N ALA A 149 -2.72 2.55 -15.37
CA ALA A 149 -3.94 2.28 -16.14
C ALA A 149 -3.94 2.99 -17.50
N GLU A 150 -3.50 4.25 -17.56
CA GLU A 150 -3.35 5.02 -18.79
C GLU A 150 -2.29 4.42 -19.72
N SER A 151 -1.12 4.05 -19.18
CA SER A 151 -0.06 3.37 -19.93
C SER A 151 -0.57 2.08 -20.58
N MET A 152 -1.36 1.30 -19.84
CA MET A 152 -1.94 0.06 -20.35
C MET A 152 -3.01 0.29 -21.42
N LYS A 153 -3.85 1.32 -21.26
CA LYS A 153 -4.81 1.72 -22.29
C LYS A 153 -4.10 2.15 -23.58
N ASN A 154 -3.07 2.97 -23.47
CA ASN A 154 -2.30 3.47 -24.60
C ASN A 154 -1.51 2.36 -25.32
N ASN A 155 -0.97 1.37 -24.58
CA ASN A 155 -0.32 0.19 -25.19
C ASN A 155 -1.30 -0.71 -25.94
N THR A 156 -2.55 -0.77 -25.49
CA THR A 156 -3.62 -1.53 -26.16
C THR A 156 -4.05 -0.85 -27.46
N GLU A 157 -4.09 0.49 -27.49
CA GLU A 157 -4.41 1.28 -28.69
C GLU A 157 -3.25 1.36 -29.70
N ALA A 158 -1.98 1.35 -29.24
CA ALA A 158 -0.80 1.37 -30.09
C ALA A 158 -0.48 0.02 -30.77
N SER A 159 -1.14 -1.06 -30.36
CA SER A 159 -1.00 -2.41 -30.92
C SER A 159 -2.11 -2.77 -31.92
N GLN A 160 -2.98 -1.81 -32.27
CA GLN A 160 -3.98 -1.91 -33.34
C GLN A 160 -3.54 -1.14 -34.59
#